data_AF-K8PTI4-F1
#
_entry.id   AF-K8PTI4-F1
#
_cell.length_a   1.000
_cell.length_b   1.000
_cell.length_c   1.000
_cell.angle_alpha   90.00
_cell.angle_beta   90.00
_cell.angle_gamma   90.00
#
_symmetry.space_group_name_H-M   'P 1'
#
loop_
_entity.id
_entity.type
_entity.pdbx_description
1 polymer ?
#
loop_
_entity_poly.entity_id
_entity_poly.type
_entity_poly.pdbx_seq_one_letter_code
_entity_poly.pdbx_strand_id
1 'polypeptide(L)'
;MRIIVVVAASLGLAGCSSFSMPEMFKSAPPMVTVQMESLPAGAEARTSTGQTCKTPCAVAVPIESDFTVTFTLPKYQPETVPVQVIRDPASPASSAVDPNPVYAELQIAPPPKRAVRHAPPKAKKPKPAPAAAAPAEPANSPFPPPPGR
;
A
#
# COMPACT_ATOMS: atom_id res chain seq x y z
N MET A 1 61.65 -14.22 22.31
CA MET A 1 61.59 -12.90 22.99
C MET A 1 61.63 -11.80 21.93
N ARG A 2 60.45 -11.36 21.48
CA ARG A 2 60.15 -10.06 20.84
C ARG A 2 58.63 -10.00 20.70
N ILE A 3 58.04 -9.63 21.83
CA ILE A 3 56.61 -9.39 22.01
C ILE A 3 56.32 -8.05 21.33
N ILE A 4 55.58 -8.05 20.22
CA ILE A 4 55.04 -6.83 19.64
C ILE A 4 53.57 -6.76 20.04
N VAL A 5 53.34 -6.12 21.18
CA VAL A 5 52.04 -5.61 21.59
C VAL A 5 51.99 -4.17 21.08
N VAL A 6 51.12 -3.90 20.09
CA VAL A 6 50.50 -2.58 19.95
C VAL A 6 49.02 -2.80 19.64
N VAL A 7 48.24 -2.57 20.69
CA VAL A 7 46.80 -2.35 20.67
C VAL A 7 46.51 -1.11 19.81
N ALA A 8 45.64 -1.25 18.82
CA ALA A 8 44.99 -0.11 18.17
C ALA A 8 43.48 -0.38 18.07
N ALA A 9 42.79 0.13 19.11
CA ALA A 9 41.41 0.62 19.14
C ALA A 9 40.34 -0.13 18.33
N SER A 10 39.62 -1.01 19.03
CA SER A 10 38.20 -1.30 18.76
C SER A 10 37.33 -0.08 19.10
N LEU A 11 37.08 0.80 18.15
CA LEU A 11 35.98 1.79 18.21
C LEU A 11 35.39 2.02 16.82
N GLY A 12 34.20 1.48 16.60
CA GLY A 12 33.42 1.69 15.38
C GLY A 12 32.18 0.80 15.28
N LEU A 13 31.49 0.53 16.39
CA LEU A 13 30.11 0.04 16.32
C LEU A 13 29.22 1.20 15.87
N ALA A 14 28.44 0.97 14.81
CA ALA A 14 27.54 1.90 14.10
C ALA A 14 28.15 2.69 12.92
N GLY A 15 28.79 2.01 11.98
CA GLY A 15 28.91 2.46 10.59
C GLY A 15 27.86 1.75 9.72
N CYS A 16 26.59 2.15 9.81
CA CYS A 16 25.57 1.64 8.90
C CYS A 16 25.82 2.22 7.49
N SER A 17 26.08 1.32 6.54
CA SER A 17 26.08 1.52 5.07
C SER A 17 26.98 2.62 4.49
N SER A 18 28.22 2.28 4.15
CA SER A 18 28.96 2.89 3.04
C SER A 18 30.03 1.92 2.51
N PHE A 19 29.58 0.77 2.00
CA PHE A 19 30.34 0.04 0.99
C PHE A 19 30.00 0.66 -0.38
N SER A 20 30.47 1.88 -0.62
CA SER A 20 30.55 2.41 -1.98
C SER A 20 31.76 1.76 -2.64
N MET A 21 31.50 0.67 -3.35
CA MET A 21 32.36 0.24 -4.45
C MET A 21 32.54 1.42 -5.45
N PRO A 22 33.65 1.47 -6.20
CA PRO A 22 33.90 2.53 -7.17
C PRO A 22 32.97 2.37 -8.39
N GLU A 23 31.72 2.82 -8.28
CA GLU A 23 30.77 3.04 -9.38
C GLU A 23 31.20 4.28 -10.20
N MET A 24 32.43 4.29 -10.72
CA MET A 24 32.91 5.31 -11.66
C MET A 24 32.72 4.92 -13.13
N PHE A 25 32.07 3.78 -13.43
CA PHE A 25 31.96 3.27 -14.81
C PHE A 25 30.57 2.75 -15.23
N LYS A 26 29.51 3.14 -14.52
CA LYS A 26 28.14 2.92 -14.98
C LYS A 26 27.36 4.19 -14.76
N SER A 27 26.65 4.66 -15.79
CA SER A 27 25.79 5.84 -15.71
C SER A 27 24.85 5.73 -14.51
N ALA A 28 25.23 6.32 -13.37
CA ALA A 28 24.38 6.33 -12.20
C ALA A 28 23.12 7.13 -12.56
N PRO A 29 21.92 6.56 -12.38
CA PRO A 29 20.68 7.29 -12.63
C PRO A 29 20.69 8.56 -11.77
N PRO A 30 20.20 9.70 -12.28
CA PRO A 30 20.12 10.91 -11.49
C PRO A 30 19.30 10.61 -10.23
N MET A 31 19.89 10.89 -9.07
CA MET A 31 19.29 10.68 -7.75
C MET A 31 18.76 12.03 -7.26
N VAL A 32 17.51 12.08 -6.78
CA VAL A 32 16.98 13.27 -6.09
C VAL A 32 16.86 12.99 -4.60
N THR A 33 17.27 13.97 -3.81
CA THR A 33 17.08 13.97 -2.36
C THR A 33 15.65 14.36 -2.03
N VAL A 34 14.93 13.46 -1.37
CA VAL A 34 13.55 13.66 -0.94
C VAL A 34 13.52 13.70 0.58
N GLN A 35 12.93 14.76 1.13
CA GLN A 35 12.78 14.92 2.57
C GLN A 35 11.45 14.32 3.00
N MET A 36 11.46 13.41 3.95
CA MET A 36 10.28 12.75 4.50
C MET A 36 10.03 13.26 5.91
N GLU A 37 8.88 13.88 6.09
CA GLU A 37 8.41 14.42 7.36
C GLU A 37 7.08 13.79 7.73
N SER A 38 6.90 13.51 9.02
CA SER A 38 5.59 13.09 9.51
C SER A 38 5.30 13.67 10.88
N LEU A 39 4.02 13.92 11.14
CA LEU A 39 3.49 14.23 12.46
C LEU A 39 2.62 13.07 12.93
N PRO A 40 2.97 12.38 14.03
CA PRO A 40 4.11 12.64 14.94
C PRO A 40 5.45 12.16 14.37
N ALA A 41 6.55 12.79 14.78
CA ALA A 41 7.90 12.37 14.43
C ALA A 41 8.20 10.93 14.92
N GLY A 42 9.06 10.22 14.19
CA GLY A 42 9.45 8.84 14.51
C GLY A 42 8.64 7.76 13.79
N ALA A 43 7.77 8.13 12.85
CA ALA A 43 7.13 7.17 11.96
C ALA A 43 8.16 6.53 11.02
N GLU A 44 7.96 5.24 10.68
CA GLU A 44 8.69 4.60 9.59
C GLU A 44 8.09 5.01 8.26
N ALA A 45 8.89 5.71 7.46
CA ALA A 45 8.58 6.03 6.09
C ALA A 45 9.23 4.98 5.18
N ARG A 46 8.41 4.24 4.44
CA ARG A 46 8.81 3.20 3.51
C ARG A 46 8.47 3.62 2.10
N THR A 47 9.49 3.73 1.24
CA THR A 47 9.27 4.00 -0.17
C THR A 47 8.99 2.70 -0.93
N SER A 48 8.26 2.76 -2.04
CA SER A 48 8.06 1.61 -2.93
C SER A 48 9.37 1.07 -3.52
N THR A 49 10.43 1.89 -3.57
CA THR A 49 11.80 1.50 -3.94
C THR A 49 12.48 0.61 -2.88
N GLY A 50 11.84 0.41 -1.73
CA GLY A 50 12.35 -0.44 -0.65
C GLY A 50 13.25 0.28 0.36
N GLN A 51 13.45 1.59 0.22
CA GLN A 51 14.13 2.36 1.25
C GLN A 51 13.21 2.61 2.45
N THR A 52 13.78 2.54 3.64
CA THR A 52 13.05 2.76 4.89
C THR A 52 13.86 3.67 5.79
N CYS A 53 13.22 4.67 6.40
CA CYS A 53 13.85 5.54 7.38
C CYS A 53 12.83 6.05 8.42
N LYS A 54 13.34 6.47 9.58
CA LYS A 54 12.54 7.10 10.63
C LYS A 54 12.49 8.60 10.36
N THR A 55 11.28 9.16 10.28
CA THR A 55 11.06 10.59 10.07
C THR A 55 11.48 11.42 11.29
N PRO A 56 12.06 12.62 11.12
CA PRO A 56 12.41 13.29 9.86
C PRO A 56 13.71 12.73 9.25
N CYS A 57 13.67 12.32 7.99
CA CYS A 57 14.82 11.77 7.27
C CYS A 57 14.87 12.26 5.82
N ALA A 58 16.08 12.34 5.25
CA ALA A 58 16.29 12.60 3.83
C ALA A 58 16.86 11.35 3.16
N VAL A 59 16.27 10.95 2.04
CA VAL A 59 16.70 9.78 1.27
C VAL A 59 16.98 10.17 -0.18
N ALA A 60 17.99 9.54 -0.77
CA ALA A 60 18.28 9.68 -2.19
C ALA A 60 17.52 8.59 -2.95
N VAL A 61 16.54 8.99 -3.76
CA VAL A 61 15.72 8.08 -4.56
C VAL A 61 16.08 8.25 -6.04
N PRO A 62 16.20 7.15 -6.81
CA PRO A 62 16.43 7.24 -8.25
C PRO A 62 15.20 7.82 -8.97
N ILE A 63 15.45 8.67 -9.96
CA ILE A 63 14.42 9.36 -10.79
C ILE A 63 14.01 8.45 -11.95
N GLU A 64 13.68 7.20 -11.62
CA GLU A 64 13.28 6.19 -12.61
C GLU A 64 11.77 6.20 -12.84
N SER A 65 10.98 6.38 -11.78
CA SER A 65 9.53 6.38 -11.84
C SER A 65 8.93 7.10 -10.63
N ASP A 66 7.65 7.46 -10.73
CA ASP A 66 6.84 7.85 -9.59
C ASP A 66 6.87 6.74 -8.53
N PHE A 67 6.85 7.14 -7.26
CA PHE A 67 6.93 6.21 -6.14
C PHE A 67 5.94 6.60 -5.06
N THR A 68 5.61 5.65 -4.19
CA THR A 68 4.74 5.90 -3.05
C THR A 68 5.53 5.80 -1.77
N VAL A 69 5.20 6.66 -0.81
CA VAL A 69 5.77 6.64 0.54
C VAL A 69 4.68 6.26 1.51
N THR A 70 4.84 5.11 2.17
CA THR A 70 3.94 4.66 3.23
C THR A 70 4.56 4.98 4.58
N PHE A 71 3.90 5.82 5.34
CA PHE A 71 4.26 6.18 6.71
C PHE A 71 3.51 5.27 7.68
N THR A 72 4.24 4.64 8.59
CA THR A 72 3.68 3.72 9.58
C THR A 72 4.22 4.02 10.97
N LEU A 73 3.34 4.15 11.96
CA LEU A 73 3.72 4.38 13.35
C LEU A 73 2.84 3.52 14.27
N PRO A 74 3.39 2.87 15.31
CA PRO A 74 2.59 2.07 16.24
C PRO A 74 1.49 2.91 16.89
N LYS A 75 0.25 2.39 16.89
CA LYS A 75 -0.98 3.05 17.39
C LYS A 75 -1.58 4.12 16.46
N TYR A 76 -0.99 4.33 15.28
CA TYR A 76 -1.50 5.24 14.27
C TYR A 76 -1.94 4.48 13.01
N GLN A 77 -2.81 5.09 12.21
CA GLN A 77 -3.17 4.56 10.89
C GLN A 77 -2.01 4.76 9.92
N PRO A 78 -1.71 3.77 9.07
CA PRO A 78 -0.73 3.93 8.01
C PRO A 78 -1.25 4.91 6.96
N GLU A 79 -0.41 5.86 6.55
CA GLU A 79 -0.75 6.83 5.51
C GLU A 79 0.15 6.62 4.29
N THR A 80 -0.42 6.64 3.09
CA THR A 80 0.35 6.46 1.85
C THR A 80 0.25 7.72 1.01
N VAL A 81 1.39 8.37 0.78
CA VAL A 81 1.51 9.59 -0.02
C VAL A 81 2.14 9.24 -1.36
N PRO A 82 1.46 9.48 -2.49
CA PRO A 82 2.05 9.34 -3.81
C PRO A 82 3.00 10.51 -4.06
N VAL A 83 4.16 10.21 -4.64
CA VAL A 83 5.21 11.17 -4.93
C VAL A 83 5.52 11.12 -6.42
N GLN A 84 5.40 12.27 -7.08
CA GLN A 84 5.64 12.40 -8.51
C GLN A 84 7.08 12.85 -8.78
N VAL A 85 7.66 12.25 -9.80
CA VAL A 85 9.02 12.56 -10.23
C VAL A 85 8.95 13.35 -11.54
N ILE A 86 9.17 14.66 -11.45
CA ILE A 86 9.12 15.56 -12.58
C ILE A 86 10.52 15.60 -13.21
N ARG A 87 10.66 14.93 -14.35
CA ARG A 87 11.91 14.90 -15.11
C ARG A 87 11.83 15.89 -16.27
N ASP A 88 12.69 16.90 -16.23
CA ASP A 88 12.82 17.82 -17.35
C ASP A 88 13.80 17.24 -18.39
N PRO A 89 13.33 16.89 -19.61
CA PRO A 89 14.19 16.32 -20.64
C PRO A 89 15.18 17.35 -21.23
N ALA A 90 14.93 18.65 -21.06
CA ALA A 90 15.83 19.71 -21.50
C ALA A 90 16.91 20.02 -20.45
N SER A 91 16.65 19.73 -19.17
CA SER A 91 17.63 19.86 -18.08
C SER A 91 17.57 18.67 -17.12
N PRO A 92 18.36 17.60 -17.36
CA PRO A 92 18.40 16.43 -16.46
C PRO A 92 18.95 16.74 -15.06
N ALA A 93 19.55 17.92 -14.85
CA ALA A 93 19.96 18.42 -13.54
C ALA A 93 18.82 19.09 -12.75
N SER A 94 17.69 19.41 -13.41
CA SER A 94 16.54 20.11 -12.83
C SER A 94 15.38 19.19 -12.48
N SER A 95 15.61 17.88 -12.45
CA SER A 95 14.61 16.91 -12.03
C SER A 95 14.16 17.18 -10.59
N ALA A 96 12.86 17.39 -10.41
CA ALA A 96 12.24 17.74 -9.15
C ALA A 96 11.30 16.62 -8.68
N VAL A 97 10.98 16.64 -7.38
CA VAL A 97 10.02 15.73 -6.78
C VAL A 97 8.89 16.56 -6.18
N ASP A 98 7.65 16.19 -6.49
CA ASP A 98 6.44 16.88 -6.04
C ASP A 98 5.51 15.89 -5.33
N PRO A 99 5.16 16.09 -4.05
CA PRO A 99 5.64 17.14 -3.15
C PRO A 99 7.02 16.85 -2.54
N ASN A 100 7.86 17.89 -2.37
CA ASN A 100 9.10 17.84 -1.57
C ASN A 100 9.15 19.07 -0.64
N PRO A 101 9.12 18.93 0.70
CA PRO A 101 9.15 17.68 1.47
C PRO A 101 7.84 16.86 1.36
N VAL A 102 7.98 15.54 1.42
CA VAL A 102 6.87 14.60 1.51
C VAL A 102 6.39 14.59 2.96
N TYR A 103 5.24 15.22 3.20
CA TYR A 103 4.66 15.38 4.52
C TYR A 103 3.43 14.50 4.71
N ALA A 104 3.31 13.86 5.88
CA ALA A 104 2.17 13.02 6.25
C ALA A 104 1.73 13.26 7.71
N GLU A 105 0.42 13.32 7.95
CA GLU A 105 -0.16 13.51 9.29
C GLU A 105 -0.85 12.23 9.74
N LEU A 106 -0.12 11.43 10.52
CA LEU A 106 -0.62 10.16 10.99
C LEU A 106 -1.75 10.37 12.00
N GLN A 107 -2.92 9.87 11.65
CA GLN A 107 -4.08 9.85 12.53
C GLN A 107 -3.97 8.69 13.52
N ILE A 108 -4.31 8.93 14.79
CA ILE A 108 -4.39 7.86 15.79
C ILE A 108 -5.39 6.82 15.31
N ALA A 109 -5.01 5.54 15.38
CA ALA A 109 -5.86 4.45 14.94
C ALA A 109 -7.17 4.46 15.75
N PRO A 110 -8.35 4.54 15.10
CA PRO A 110 -9.61 4.40 15.80
C PRO A 110 -9.63 3.01 16.45
N PRO A 111 -10.25 2.87 17.65
CA PRO A 111 -10.34 1.58 18.31
C PRO A 111 -10.92 0.57 17.32
N PRO A 112 -10.35 -0.65 17.22
CA PRO A 112 -10.85 -1.65 16.31
C PRO A 112 -12.33 -1.84 16.63
N LYS A 113 -13.20 -1.51 15.65
CA LYS A 113 -14.62 -1.78 15.79
C LYS A 113 -14.72 -3.27 16.05
N ARG A 114 -15.16 -3.65 17.26
CA ARG A 114 -15.42 -5.04 17.61
C ARG A 114 -16.24 -5.57 16.44
N ALA A 115 -15.67 -6.51 15.70
CA ALA A 115 -16.43 -7.23 14.69
C ALA A 115 -17.58 -7.85 15.48
N VAL A 116 -18.75 -7.22 15.41
CA VAL A 116 -20.00 -7.89 15.74
C VAL A 116 -19.97 -9.05 14.78
N ARG A 117 -19.67 -10.24 15.32
CA ARG A 117 -19.75 -11.49 14.57
C ARG A 117 -21.15 -11.49 14.00
N HIS A 118 -21.30 -11.09 12.74
CA HIS A 118 -22.54 -11.33 12.03
C HIS A 118 -22.68 -12.83 12.05
N ALA A 119 -23.68 -13.29 12.81
CA ALA A 119 -24.03 -14.69 12.85
C ALA A 119 -24.10 -15.18 11.39
N PRO A 120 -23.53 -16.35 11.07
CA PRO A 120 -23.58 -16.87 9.72
C PRO A 120 -25.03 -16.80 9.23
N PRO A 121 -25.29 -16.33 8.00
CA PRO A 121 -26.64 -16.23 7.49
C PRO A 121 -27.28 -17.60 7.63
N LYS A 122 -28.39 -17.69 8.39
CA LYS A 122 -29.17 -18.92 8.49
C LYS A 122 -29.49 -19.36 7.07
N ALA A 123 -28.95 -20.51 6.67
CA ALA A 123 -29.27 -21.15 5.41
C ALA A 123 -30.80 -21.21 5.30
N LYS A 124 -31.36 -20.47 4.34
CA LYS A 124 -32.78 -20.57 4.01
C LYS A 124 -32.98 -22.00 3.53
N LYS A 125 -33.71 -22.82 4.31
CA LYS A 125 -34.13 -24.15 3.88
C LYS A 125 -34.75 -24.01 2.49
N PRO A 126 -34.33 -24.82 1.49
CA PRO A 126 -34.98 -24.81 0.19
C PRO A 126 -36.46 -25.12 0.39
N LYS A 127 -37.30 -24.23 -0.15
CA LYS A 127 -38.75 -24.40 -0.19
C LYS A 127 -39.02 -25.70 -0.97
N PRO A 128 -39.85 -26.63 -0.46
CA PRO A 128 -40.23 -27.81 -1.23
C PRO A 128 -40.81 -27.36 -2.58
N ALA A 129 -40.30 -27.94 -3.67
CA ALA A 129 -40.86 -27.74 -4.99
C ALA A 129 -42.36 -28.12 -4.97
N PRO A 130 -43.26 -27.35 -5.59
CA PRO A 130 -44.64 -27.77 -5.77
C PRO A 130 -44.65 -29.07 -6.56
N ALA A 131 -45.39 -30.07 -6.06
CA ALA A 131 -45.68 -31.28 -6.78
C ALA A 131 -46.26 -30.94 -8.16
N ALA A 132 -45.78 -31.64 -9.18
CA ALA A 132 -46.26 -31.55 -10.55
C ALA A 132 -47.79 -31.66 -10.58
N ALA A 133 -48.43 -30.57 -10.99
CA ALA A 133 -49.83 -30.60 -11.40
C ALA A 133 -49.89 -31.33 -12.76
N ALA A 134 -50.79 -32.31 -12.84
CA ALA A 134 -51.08 -33.08 -14.04
C ALA A 134 -51.49 -32.17 -15.22
N PRO A 135 -51.28 -32.60 -16.49
CA PRO A 135 -51.65 -31.83 -17.67
C PRO A 135 -53.17 -31.64 -17.75
N ALA A 136 -53.62 -30.39 -17.89
CA ALA A 136 -55.01 -30.07 -18.21
C ALA A 136 -55.29 -30.36 -19.69
N GLU A 137 -56.31 -31.18 -19.96
CA GLU A 137 -56.87 -31.42 -21.29
C GLU A 137 -57.51 -30.13 -21.87
N PRO A 138 -57.37 -29.85 -23.18
CA PRO A 138 -58.00 -28.70 -23.82
C PRO A 138 -59.45 -29.02 -24.20
N ALA A 139 -60.41 -28.61 -23.38
CA ALA A 139 -61.84 -28.66 -23.74
C ALA A 139 -62.22 -27.45 -24.63
N ASN A 140 -61.83 -27.51 -25.91
CA ASN A 140 -62.39 -26.67 -26.96
C ASN A 140 -63.62 -27.41 -27.54
N SER A 141 -64.78 -27.23 -26.91
CA SER A 141 -66.06 -27.77 -27.37
C SER A 141 -66.79 -26.73 -28.24
N PRO A 142 -67.26 -27.09 -29.45
CA PRO A 142 -67.87 -26.14 -30.39
C PRO A 142 -69.39 -26.00 -30.23
N PHE A 143 -69.96 -26.25 -29.05
CA PHE A 143 -71.41 -26.30 -28.87
C PHE A 143 -71.98 -25.03 -28.19
N PRO A 144 -72.95 -24.32 -28.80
CA PRO A 144 -73.54 -23.12 -28.21
C PRO A 144 -74.53 -23.44 -27.07
N PRO A 145 -74.68 -22.56 -26.06
CA PRO A 145 -75.60 -22.78 -24.94
C PRO A 145 -77.07 -22.62 -25.36
N PRO A 146 -78.01 -23.41 -24.79
CA PRO A 146 -79.44 -23.28 -25.09
C PRO A 146 -80.06 -22.03 -24.44
N PRO A 147 -81.06 -21.39 -25.08
CA PRO A 147 -81.73 -20.20 -24.56
C PRO A 147 -82.67 -20.56 -23.41
N GLY A 148 -82.58 -19.81 -22.31
CA GLY A 148 -83.37 -20.05 -21.11
C GLY A 148 -84.85 -19.69 -21.25
N ARG A 149 -85.70 -20.64 -20.84
CA ARG A 149 -86.99 -20.43 -20.16
C ARG A 149 -87.31 -21.61 -19.27
#